data_AF-A0A944UGP2-F1
#
_entry.id   AF-A0A944UGP2-F1
#
_cell.length_a   1.000
_cell.length_b   1.000
_cell.length_c   1.000
_cell.angle_alpha   90.00
_cell.angle_beta   90.00
_cell.angle_gamma   90.00
#
_symmetry.space_group_name_H-M   'P 1'
#
loop_
_entity.id
_entity.type
_entity.pdbx_description
1 polymer ?
#
loop_
_entity_poly.entity_id
_entity_poly.type
_entity_poly.pdbx_seq_one_letter_code
_entity_poly.pdbx_strand_id
1 'polypeptide(L)'
;DRAHKASINVPVIPGIMPILNFKQIKRFTKMCGASLSSSLLEKFEGIEDDSEKVRQTGIDYAIEQCHELLENNAPGIHFYTLNRSKATLAILGALKEFT
;
A
#
# COMPACT_ATOMS: atom_id res chain seq x y z
N ASP A 1 -9.78 4.48 15.33
CA ASP A 1 -9.79 4.84 16.78
C ASP A 1 -9.82 6.32 17.10
N ARG A 2 -8.75 7.09 16.86
CA ARG A 2 -8.69 8.52 17.27
C ARG A 2 -9.81 9.36 16.68
N ALA A 3 -10.18 9.14 15.41
CA ALA A 3 -11.30 9.82 14.75
C ALA A 3 -12.62 9.56 15.48
N HIS A 4 -12.95 8.29 15.78
CA HIS A 4 -14.13 7.92 16.56
C HIS A 4 -14.15 8.56 17.96
N LYS A 5 -13.01 8.56 18.67
CA LYS A 5 -12.88 9.22 19.98
C LYS A 5 -13.14 10.74 19.92
N ALA A 6 -12.94 11.35 18.76
CA ALA A 6 -13.26 12.75 18.47
C ALA A 6 -14.66 12.94 17.88
N SER A 7 -15.54 11.94 17.96
CA SER A 7 -16.91 11.95 17.41
C SER A 7 -17.00 12.13 15.89
N ILE A 8 -15.91 11.82 15.16
CA ILE A 8 -15.91 11.77 13.70
C ILE A 8 -16.46 10.40 13.28
N ASN A 9 -17.71 10.39 12.81
CA ASN A 9 -18.44 9.16 12.45
C ASN A 9 -18.47 8.87 10.94
N VAL A 10 -17.85 9.72 10.12
CA VAL A 10 -17.70 9.43 8.69
C VAL A 10 -16.64 8.33 8.50
N PRO A 11 -16.83 7.40 7.53
CA PRO A 11 -15.85 6.36 7.27
C PRO A 11 -14.48 6.93 6.86
N VAL A 12 -13.40 6.37 7.42
CA VAL A 12 -12.03 6.68 7.01
C VAL A 12 -11.57 5.61 6.04
N ILE A 13 -11.44 5.95 4.77
CA ILE A 13 -11.00 5.01 3.73
C ILE A 13 -9.46 5.03 3.67
N PRO A 14 -8.78 3.89 3.92
CA PRO A 14 -7.33 3.80 3.78
C PRO A 14 -6.91 3.96 2.31
N GLY A 15 -5.90 4.81 2.10
CA GLY A 15 -5.24 4.97 0.80
C GLY A 15 -4.03 4.04 0.67
N ILE A 16 -3.99 3.23 -0.38
CA ILE A 16 -2.90 2.29 -0.66
C ILE A 16 -2.15 2.70 -1.93
N MET A 17 -0.82 2.78 -1.82
CA MET A 17 0.09 3.08 -2.91
C MET A 17 1.06 1.92 -3.12
N PRO A 18 0.92 1.14 -4.21
CA PRO A 18 1.84 0.05 -4.51
C PRO A 18 3.26 0.56 -4.77
N ILE A 19 4.27 -0.09 -4.20
CA ILE A 19 5.68 0.31 -4.35
C ILE A 19 6.23 -0.27 -5.65
N LEU A 20 6.19 0.51 -6.74
CA LEU A 20 6.70 0.06 -8.05
C LEU A 20 8.13 0.51 -8.33
N ASN A 21 8.66 1.43 -7.52
CA ASN A 21 10.00 1.95 -7.61
C ASN A 21 10.47 2.39 -6.22
N PHE A 22 11.50 1.74 -5.70
CA PHE A 22 11.95 1.96 -4.33
C PHE A 22 12.60 3.34 -4.11
N LYS A 23 13.25 3.91 -5.14
CA LYS A 23 13.80 5.27 -5.08
C LYS A 23 12.68 6.31 -5.05
N GLN A 24 11.59 6.09 -5.79
CA GLN A 24 10.42 6.98 -5.81
C GLN A 24 9.71 7.01 -4.46
N ILE A 25 9.48 5.86 -3.82
CA ILE A 25 8.78 5.84 -2.53
C ILE A 25 9.60 6.56 -1.44
N LYS A 26 10.92 6.38 -1.40
CA LYS A 26 11.81 7.11 -0.47
C LYS A 26 11.73 8.63 -0.64
N ARG A 27 11.51 9.11 -1.88
CA ARG A 27 11.31 10.55 -2.15
C ARG A 27 9.95 11.03 -1.62
N PHE A 28 8.88 10.27 -1.86
CA PHE A 28 7.54 10.65 -1.41
C PHE A 28 7.44 10.71 0.11
N THR A 29 7.99 9.71 0.81
CA THR A 29 7.95 9.66 2.28
C THR A 29 8.66 10.87 2.90
N LYS A 30 9.81 11.25 2.34
CA LYS A 30 10.53 12.47 2.75
C LYS A 30 9.72 13.76 2.52
N MET A 31 8.90 13.82 1.48
CA MET A 31 8.09 15.01 1.15
C MET A 31 6.85 15.16 2.03
N CYS A 32 6.18 14.06 2.38
CA CYS A 32 4.94 14.09 3.17
C CYS A 32 5.17 13.89 4.68
N GLY A 33 6.42 13.74 5.11
CA GLY A 33 6.76 13.47 6.51
C GLY A 33 6.39 12.05 6.97
N ALA A 34 6.19 11.13 6.03
CA ALA A 34 5.97 9.72 6.33
C ALA A 34 7.30 8.98 6.49
N SER A 35 7.27 7.85 7.19
CA SER A 35 8.40 6.94 7.37
C SER A 35 8.06 5.55 6.84
N LEU A 36 9.06 4.85 6.28
CA LEU A 36 8.95 3.42 5.98
C LEU A 36 9.38 2.63 7.21
N SER A 37 8.65 1.56 7.53
CA SER A 37 9.06 0.65 8.62
C SER A 37 10.33 -0.10 8.22
N SER A 38 11.15 -0.49 9.21
CA SER A 38 12.34 -1.31 8.98
C SER A 38 11.99 -2.63 8.30
N SER A 39 10.92 -3.29 8.75
CA SER A 39 10.41 -4.52 8.14
C SER A 39 10.08 -4.38 6.65
N LEU A 40 9.60 -3.22 6.23
CA LEU A 40 9.34 -2.95 4.83
C LEU A 40 10.64 -2.72 4.05
N LEU A 41 11.59 -1.99 4.63
CA LEU A 41 12.89 -1.76 4.01
C LEU A 41 13.64 -3.07 3.77
N GLU A 42 13.60 -3.99 4.74
CA GLU A 42 14.20 -5.34 4.64
C GLU A 42 13.64 -6.14 3.47
N LYS A 43 12.34 -6.01 3.14
CA LYS A 43 11.74 -6.69 1.97
C LYS A 43 12.36 -6.24 0.63
N PHE A 44 12.97 -5.05 0.58
CA PHE A 44 13.57 -4.48 -0.64
C PHE A 44 15.10 -4.50 -0.66
N GLU A 45 15.74 -4.92 0.44
CA GLU A 45 17.20 -4.96 0.54
C GLU A 45 17.78 -5.98 -0.46
N GLY A 46 18.77 -5.54 -1.24
CA GLY A 46 19.45 -6.37 -2.24
C GLY A 46 18.69 -6.56 -3.56
N ILE A 47 17.48 -5.99 -3.69
CA ILE A 47 16.70 -6.02 -4.94
C ILE A 47 16.44 -4.63 -5.51
N GLU A 48 16.97 -3.56 -4.92
CA GLU A 48 16.58 -2.16 -5.20
C GLU A 48 16.78 -1.73 -6.67
N ASP A 49 17.73 -2.34 -7.36
CA ASP A 49 18.05 -2.08 -8.76
C ASP A 49 17.44 -3.12 -9.74
N ASP A 50 16.75 -4.14 -9.22
CA ASP A 50 15.96 -5.10 -10.02
C ASP A 50 14.50 -4.65 -10.09
N SER A 51 14.15 -3.96 -11.18
CA SER A 51 12.83 -3.35 -11.33
C SER A 51 11.68 -4.35 -11.31
N GLU A 52 11.88 -5.58 -11.77
CA GLU A 52 10.83 -6.60 -11.77
C GLU A 52 10.64 -7.17 -10.38
N LYS A 53 11.72 -7.46 -9.64
CA LYS A 53 11.61 -7.88 -8.24
C LYS A 53 10.98 -6.81 -7.36
N VAL A 54 11.42 -5.55 -7.47
CA VAL A 54 10.82 -4.43 -6.74
C VAL A 54 9.32 -4.34 -7.02
N ARG A 55 8.93 -4.43 -8.29
CA ARG A 55 7.53 -4.38 -8.69
C ARG A 55 6.73 -5.53 -8.08
N GLN A 56 7.25 -6.76 -8.14
CA GLN A 56 6.57 -7.93 -7.59
C GLN A 56 6.44 -7.83 -6.06
N THR A 57 7.54 -7.57 -5.35
CA THR A 57 7.55 -7.40 -3.89
C THR A 57 6.62 -6.28 -3.44
N GLY A 58 6.55 -5.16 -4.17
CA GLY A 58 5.65 -4.06 -3.84
C GLY A 58 4.18 -4.35 -4.13
N ILE A 59 3.86 -5.23 -5.08
CA ILE A 59 2.51 -5.74 -5.31
C ILE A 59 2.13 -6.69 -4.17
N ASP A 60 3.00 -7.65 -3.83
CA ASP A 60 2.75 -8.63 -2.78
C ASP A 60 2.53 -7.96 -1.43
N TYR A 61 3.35 -6.96 -1.10
CA TYR A 61 3.19 -6.17 0.12
C TYR A 61 1.87 -5.38 0.13
N ALA A 62 1.46 -4.79 -1.00
CA ALA A 62 0.20 -4.08 -1.09
C ALA A 62 -1.02 -5.03 -0.97
N ILE A 63 -0.91 -6.26 -1.47
CA ILE A 63 -1.91 -7.32 -1.27
C ILE A 63 -2.03 -7.61 0.22
N GLU A 64 -0.94 -7.97 0.89
CA GLU A 64 -0.87 -8.25 2.33
C GLU A 64 -1.53 -7.12 3.15
N GLN A 65 -1.15 -5.86 2.89
CA GLN A 65 -1.76 -4.70 3.55
C GLN A 65 -3.26 -4.57 3.31
N CYS A 66 -3.73 -4.81 2.08
CA CYS A 66 -5.17 -4.72 1.77
C CYS A 66 -5.95 -5.83 2.47
N HIS A 67 -5.44 -7.07 2.48
CA HIS A 67 -6.04 -8.18 3.21
C HIS A 67 -6.19 -7.84 4.68
N GLU A 68 -5.10 -7.45 5.35
CA GLU A 68 -5.13 -7.09 6.77
C GLU A 68 -6.14 -5.98 7.07
N LEU A 69 -6.19 -4.94 6.24
CA LEU A 69 -7.15 -3.85 6.42
C LEU A 69 -8.60 -4.32 6.27
N LEU A 70 -8.90 -5.12 5.24
CA LEU A 70 -10.25 -5.60 4.97
C LEU A 70 -10.72 -6.62 6.01
N GLU A 71 -9.84 -7.54 6.45
CA GLU A 71 -10.11 -8.45 7.57
C GLU A 71 -10.42 -7.69 8.87
N ASN A 72 -9.79 -6.53 9.07
CA ASN A 72 -10.05 -5.63 10.18
C ASN A 72 -11.19 -4.62 9.93
N ASN A 73 -12.11 -4.92 9.00
CA ASN A 73 -13.32 -4.17 8.69
C ASN A 73 -13.08 -2.75 8.14
N ALA A 74 -11.96 -2.52 7.43
CA ALA A 74 -11.83 -1.30 6.65
C ALA A 74 -13.02 -1.17 5.68
N PRO A 75 -13.63 0.02 5.53
CA PRO A 75 -14.85 0.22 4.74
C PRO A 75 -14.62 0.12 3.21
N GLY A 76 -13.37 -0.10 2.79
CA GLY A 76 -12.93 -0.14 1.40
C GLY A 76 -11.47 0.29 1.28
N ILE A 77 -10.94 0.25 0.06
CA ILE A 77 -9.56 0.66 -0.25
C ILE A 77 -9.56 1.73 -1.34
N HIS A 78 -8.80 2.80 -1.15
CA HIS A 78 -8.54 3.80 -2.19
C HIS A 78 -7.14 3.61 -2.79
N PHE A 79 -7.02 3.31 -4.08
CA PHE A 79 -5.73 3.08 -4.72
C PHE A 79 -5.12 4.34 -5.35
N TYR A 80 -3.90 4.67 -4.96
CA TYR A 80 -3.05 5.62 -5.67
C TYR A 80 -2.36 4.91 -6.85
N THR A 81 -2.96 4.99 -8.03
CA THR A 81 -2.51 4.27 -9.23
C THR A 81 -1.28 4.91 -9.89
N LEU A 82 -1.01 6.18 -9.63
CA LEU A 82 0.03 6.97 -10.30
C LEU A 82 -0.03 6.87 -11.84
N ASN A 83 -1.26 6.91 -12.38
CA ASN A 83 -1.57 6.75 -13.81
C ASN A 83 -1.15 5.40 -14.41
N ARG A 84 -1.03 4.35 -13.59
CA ARG A 84 -0.66 2.98 -14.00
C ARG A 84 -1.65 1.96 -13.43
N SER A 85 -2.29 1.18 -14.30
CA SER A 85 -3.34 0.23 -13.89
C SER A 85 -2.84 -1.17 -13.53
N LYS A 86 -1.75 -1.65 -14.14
CA LYS A 86 -1.31 -3.07 -14.04
C LYS A 86 -1.17 -3.58 -12.61
N ALA A 87 -0.49 -2.81 -11.75
CA ALA A 87 -0.30 -3.19 -10.34
C ALA A 87 -1.62 -3.21 -9.58
N THR A 88 -2.45 -2.17 -9.73
CA THR A 88 -3.75 -2.10 -9.07
C THR A 88 -4.69 -3.22 -9.51
N LEU A 89 -4.68 -3.60 -10.79
CA LEU A 89 -5.47 -4.73 -11.29
C LEU A 89 -4.99 -6.07 -10.72
N ALA A 90 -3.67 -6.26 -10.57
CA ALA A 90 -3.11 -7.45 -9.94
C ALA A 90 -3.54 -7.56 -8.47
N ILE A 91 -3.46 -6.44 -7.73
CA ILE A 91 -3.89 -6.38 -6.32
C ILE A 91 -5.38 -6.67 -6.21
N LEU A 92 -6.22 -5.98 -6.98
CA LEU A 92 -7.68 -6.20 -6.97
C LEU A 92 -8.04 -7.64 -7.35
N GLY A 93 -7.30 -8.24 -8.29
CA GLY A 93 -7.50 -9.63 -8.69
C GLY A 93 -7.21 -10.63 -7.58
N ALA A 94 -6.28 -10.32 -6.66
CA ALA A 94 -5.98 -11.12 -5.48
C ALA A 94 -7.03 -10.97 -4.38
N LEU A 95 -7.69 -9.81 -4.29
CA LEU A 95 -8.67 -9.47 -3.24
C LEU A 95 -10.11 -9.92 -3.55
N LYS A 96 -10.32 -10.79 -4.55
CA LYS A 96 -11.67 -11.16 -5.03
C LYS A 96 -12.60 -11.76 -3.98
N GLU A 97 -12.07 -12.27 -2.88
CA GLU A 97 -12.88 -12.79 -1.76
C GLU A 97 -13.52 -11.69 -0.91
N PHE A 98 -13.09 -10.44 -1.06
CA PHE A 98 -13.64 -9.26 -0.35
C PHE A 98 -14.54 -8.36 -1.22
N THR A 99 -14.71 -8.69 -2.50
CA THR A 99 -15.55 -7.97 -3.46
C THR A 99 -16.81 -8.74 -3.82
#